data_AF-A0A9J6P9T8-F1
#
_entry.id   AF-A0A9J6P9T8-F1
#
_cell.length_a   1.000
_cell.length_b   1.000
_cell.length_c   1.000
_cell.angle_alpha   90.00
_cell.angle_beta   90.00
_cell.angle_gamma   90.00
#
_symmetry.space_group_name_H-M   'P 1'
#
loop_
_entity.id
_entity.type
_entity.pdbx_description
1 polymer ?
#
loop_
_entity_poly.entity_id
_entity_poly.type
_entity_poly.pdbx_seq_one_letter_code
_entity_poly.pdbx_strand_id
1 'polypeptide(L)'
;MLYTNYTSPVENRKLQMPSQSRLQPIEIHESLQRVLEAWESHASDTSFSEILRRDGRELGLLNAALGQANVAWSMSSILGELASRPEIMASLRPPPSDIPADVFFFMQADALASNSILYRTFVSVVLGRTEEFVNALSRVHRRNPRAHFSATMNLLRNDEVRRLRNAISHGTFLVGGQVLEYWDRKNHRKISFRELDKVNGAIWSIVLTGLVASYDWIND
;
A
#
# COMPACT_ATOMS: atom_id res chain seq x y z
N MET A 1 -24.20 -58.92 -41.80
CA MET A 1 -24.54 -58.04 -40.67
C MET A 1 -23.50 -56.92 -40.62
N LEU A 2 -23.96 -55.70 -40.89
CA LEU A 2 -23.22 -54.47 -40.68
C LEU A 2 -23.10 -54.20 -39.18
N TYR A 3 -21.91 -53.87 -38.69
CA TYR A 3 -21.70 -52.74 -37.78
C TYR A 3 -20.26 -52.25 -37.95
N THR A 4 -20.16 -51.15 -38.69
CA THR A 4 -19.05 -50.21 -38.79
C THR A 4 -18.70 -49.65 -37.41
N ASN A 5 -17.46 -49.84 -36.96
CA ASN A 5 -16.93 -49.05 -35.84
C ASN A 5 -16.55 -47.67 -36.35
N TYR A 6 -17.32 -46.68 -35.89
CA TYR A 6 -17.08 -45.26 -36.08
C TYR A 6 -15.74 -44.87 -35.48
N THR A 7 -14.88 -44.33 -36.34
CA THR A 7 -13.82 -43.39 -35.96
C THR A 7 -14.45 -42.17 -35.31
N SER A 8 -13.95 -41.79 -34.13
CA SER A 8 -14.08 -40.42 -33.65
C SER A 8 -12.71 -39.99 -33.09
N PRO A 9 -12.17 -38.85 -33.53
CA PRO A 9 -10.83 -38.42 -33.18
C PRO A 9 -10.83 -37.95 -31.73
N VAL A 10 -9.84 -38.41 -30.95
CA VAL A 10 -9.50 -37.80 -29.68
C VAL A 10 -9.00 -36.39 -30.02
N GLU A 11 -9.88 -35.40 -29.89
CA GLU A 11 -9.50 -33.99 -29.86
C GLU A 11 -8.40 -33.85 -28.82
N ASN A 12 -7.18 -33.59 -29.31
CA ASN A 12 -6.14 -32.93 -28.56
C ASN A 12 -6.67 -31.56 -28.13
N ARG A 13 -7.45 -31.52 -27.05
CA ARG A 13 -7.55 -30.32 -26.22
C ARG A 13 -6.18 -30.15 -25.59
N LYS A 14 -5.26 -29.55 -26.35
CA LYS A 14 -4.18 -28.76 -25.76
C LYS A 14 -4.85 -27.91 -24.71
N LEU A 15 -4.57 -28.18 -23.44
CA LEU A 15 -4.63 -27.18 -22.39
C LEU A 15 -3.75 -26.03 -22.89
N GLN A 16 -4.35 -25.11 -23.66
CA GLN A 16 -3.79 -23.80 -23.86
C GLN A 16 -3.78 -23.20 -22.46
N MET A 17 -2.63 -23.30 -21.80
CA MET A 17 -2.30 -22.37 -20.74
C MET A 17 -2.57 -20.98 -21.34
N PRO A 18 -3.31 -20.11 -20.64
CA PRO A 18 -3.50 -18.75 -21.10
C PRO A 18 -2.11 -18.21 -21.44
N SER A 19 -1.92 -17.87 -22.71
CA SER A 19 -0.70 -17.24 -23.19
C SER A 19 -0.35 -16.17 -22.18
N GLN A 20 0.89 -16.18 -21.68
CA GLN A 20 1.46 -15.08 -20.92
C GLN A 20 1.40 -13.82 -21.80
N SER A 21 0.22 -13.20 -21.87
CA SER A 21 0.10 -11.78 -22.02
C SER A 21 1.00 -11.24 -20.91
N ARG A 22 2.14 -10.65 -21.30
CA ARG A 22 2.87 -9.73 -20.44
C ARG A 22 1.84 -8.68 -20.05
N LEU A 23 1.12 -8.94 -18.97
CA LEU A 23 0.25 -7.99 -18.30
C LEU A 23 1.23 -6.93 -17.86
N GLN A 24 1.34 -5.89 -18.69
CA GLN A 24 2.04 -4.69 -18.27
C GLN A 24 1.42 -4.32 -16.92
N PRO A 25 2.25 -4.03 -15.90
CA PRO A 25 1.72 -3.63 -14.61
C PRO A 25 0.76 -2.47 -14.87
N ILE A 26 -0.49 -2.65 -14.44
CA ILE A 26 -1.55 -1.67 -14.68
C ILE A 26 -1.08 -0.37 -14.04
N GLU A 27 -1.00 0.69 -14.86
CA GLU A 27 -0.82 2.06 -14.40
C GLU A 27 -1.85 2.33 -13.31
N ILE A 28 -1.38 2.93 -12.21
CA ILE A 28 -2.19 3.32 -11.06
C ILE A 28 -3.60 3.72 -11.48
N HIS A 29 -4.61 3.09 -10.88
CA HIS A 29 -6.00 3.27 -11.32
C HIS A 29 -6.32 4.77 -11.49
N GLU A 30 -6.90 5.15 -12.63
CA GLU A 30 -7.00 6.55 -13.06
C GLU A 30 -7.64 7.47 -12.01
N SER A 31 -8.63 6.97 -11.26
CA SER A 31 -9.24 7.73 -10.16
C SER A 31 -8.28 7.97 -8.99
N LEU A 32 -7.40 7.00 -8.69
CA LEU A 32 -6.37 7.11 -7.66
C LEU A 32 -5.24 8.03 -8.12
N GLN A 33 -4.85 7.94 -9.39
CA GLN A 33 -3.86 8.82 -9.98
C GLN A 33 -4.28 10.30 -9.87
N ARG A 34 -5.51 10.62 -10.29
CA ARG A 34 -6.03 11.99 -10.24
C ARG A 34 -6.06 12.58 -8.83
N VAL A 35 -6.45 11.79 -7.82
CA VAL A 35 -6.48 12.30 -6.44
C VAL A 35 -5.07 12.42 -5.85
N LEU A 36 -4.12 11.59 -6.28
CA LEU A 36 -2.72 11.74 -5.88
C LEU A 36 -2.10 12.99 -6.49
N GLU A 37 -2.28 13.21 -7.80
CA GLU A 37 -1.77 14.41 -8.48
C GLU A 37 -2.36 15.69 -7.86
N ALA A 38 -3.66 15.68 -7.54
CA ALA A 38 -4.30 16.79 -6.86
C ALA A 38 -3.73 17.02 -5.45
N TRP A 39 -3.45 15.95 -4.69
CA TRP A 39 -2.82 16.07 -3.38
C TRP A 39 -1.37 16.57 -3.49
N GLU A 40 -0.58 16.01 -4.40
CA GLU A 40 0.82 16.37 -4.64
C GLU A 40 0.97 17.84 -5.02
N SER A 41 0.05 18.41 -5.82
CA SER A 41 0.04 19.84 -6.16
C SER A 41 -0.11 20.78 -4.96
N HIS A 42 -0.51 20.24 -3.81
CA HIS A 42 -0.75 20.96 -2.57
C HIS A 42 0.10 20.45 -1.39
N ALA A 43 0.92 19.41 -1.58
CA ALA A 43 1.64 18.75 -0.49
C ALA A 43 2.71 19.64 0.16
N SER A 44 3.25 20.63 -0.57
CA SER A 44 4.22 21.59 -0.07
C SER A 44 3.60 22.82 0.62
N ASP A 45 2.28 22.93 0.66
CA ASP A 45 1.56 24.06 1.26
C ASP A 45 1.52 23.93 2.79
N THR A 46 2.14 24.88 3.51
CA THR A 46 2.17 24.88 4.98
C THR A 46 0.79 25.09 5.61
N SER A 47 -0.17 25.59 4.84
CA SER A 47 -1.51 25.90 5.35
C SER A 47 -2.26 24.66 5.83
N PHE A 48 -1.99 23.48 5.28
CA PHE A 48 -2.56 22.23 5.80
C PHE A 48 -2.12 21.97 7.24
N SER A 49 -0.81 22.03 7.50
CA SER A 49 -0.21 21.84 8.82
C SER A 49 -0.69 22.90 9.82
N GLU A 50 -0.78 24.15 9.40
CA GLU A 50 -1.26 25.26 10.23
C GLU A 50 -2.74 25.08 10.64
N ILE A 51 -3.59 24.67 9.70
CA ILE A 51 -5.00 24.38 10.00
C ILE A 51 -5.12 23.21 10.98
N LEU A 52 -4.37 22.13 10.75
CA LEU A 52 -4.41 20.97 11.64
C LEU A 52 -3.95 21.32 13.06
N ARG A 53 -2.91 22.15 13.21
CA ARG A 53 -2.45 22.64 14.53
C ARG A 53 -3.53 23.42 15.24
N ARG A 54 -4.19 24.36 14.54
CA ARG A 54 -5.28 25.16 15.12
C ARG A 54 -6.46 24.31 15.59
N ASP A 55 -6.75 23.23 14.88
CA ASP A 55 -7.80 22.27 15.21
C ASP A 55 -7.28 21.01 15.94
N GLY A 56 -6.08 21.08 16.54
CA GLY A 56 -5.32 19.94 17.06
C GLY A 56 -6.06 19.10 18.09
N ARG A 57 -7.01 19.67 18.82
CA ARG A 57 -7.90 18.94 19.76
C ARG A 57 -8.60 17.73 19.12
N GLU A 58 -9.02 17.82 17.86
CA GLU A 58 -9.68 16.70 17.17
C GLU A 58 -8.74 15.51 16.97
N LEU A 59 -7.43 15.79 16.87
CA LEU A 59 -6.37 14.84 16.64
C LEU A 59 -5.70 14.39 17.96
N GLY A 60 -5.77 15.20 19.02
CA GLY A 60 -5.24 14.90 20.34
C GLY A 60 -5.74 13.56 20.89
N LEU A 61 -7.04 13.27 20.67
CA LEU A 61 -7.66 12.00 21.07
C LEU A 61 -7.07 10.76 20.37
N LEU A 62 -6.35 10.96 19.25
CA LEU A 62 -5.76 9.90 18.44
C LEU A 62 -4.25 9.77 18.64
N ASN A 63 -3.62 10.60 19.49
CA ASN A 63 -2.17 10.69 19.62
C ASN A 63 -1.49 9.32 19.84
N ALA A 64 -2.03 8.50 20.74
CA ALA A 64 -1.48 7.18 21.03
C ALA A 64 -1.49 6.25 19.80
N ALA A 65 -2.60 6.24 19.04
CA ALA A 65 -2.73 5.42 17.84
C ALA A 65 -1.80 5.92 16.71
N LEU A 66 -1.73 7.24 16.52
CA LEU A 66 -0.84 7.86 15.53
C LEU A 66 0.64 7.63 15.89
N GLY A 67 0.99 7.68 17.17
CA GLY A 67 2.32 7.35 17.67
C GLY A 67 2.71 5.90 17.43
N GLN A 68 1.79 4.95 17.66
CA GLN A 68 2.02 3.53 17.32
C GLN A 68 2.23 3.33 15.82
N ALA A 69 1.44 3.99 14.97
CA ALA A 69 1.62 3.94 13.53
C ALA A 69 3.01 4.48 13.11
N ASN A 70 3.52 5.52 13.78
CA ASN A 70 4.85 6.08 13.51
C ASN A 70 5.99 5.13 13.88
N VAL A 71 5.89 4.46 15.03
CA VAL A 71 6.84 3.42 15.41
C VAL A 71 6.82 2.27 14.39
N ALA A 72 5.63 1.82 14.00
CA ALA A 72 5.47 0.76 13.00
C ALA A 72 6.04 1.17 11.63
N TRP A 73 5.80 2.40 11.19
CA TRP A 73 6.33 2.91 9.93
C TRP A 73 7.86 2.90 9.93
N SER A 74 8.47 3.33 11.03
CA SER A 74 9.93 3.35 11.20
C SER A 74 10.55 1.95 11.10
N MET A 75 9.89 0.92 11.63
CA MET A 75 10.33 -0.47 11.48
C MET A 75 10.32 -0.95 10.01
N SER A 76 9.41 -0.44 9.18
CA SER A 76 9.36 -0.79 7.75
C SER A 76 10.61 -0.34 6.97
N SER A 77 11.18 0.79 7.37
CA SER A 77 12.39 1.35 6.77
C SER A 77 13.61 0.48 7.05
N ILE A 78 13.67 -0.14 8.23
CA ILE A 78 14.73 -1.10 8.59
C ILE A 78 14.71 -2.31 7.65
N LEU A 79 13.52 -2.85 7.33
CA LEU A 79 13.40 -3.99 6.40
C LEU A 79 13.90 -3.65 4.99
N GLY A 80 13.58 -2.44 4.50
CA GLY A 80 14.06 -1.97 3.20
C GLY A 80 15.58 -1.79 3.17
N GLU A 81 16.15 -1.26 4.26
CA GLU A 81 17.59 -1.09 4.39
C GLU A 81 18.33 -2.44 4.45
N LEU A 82 17.80 -3.43 5.17
CA LEU A 82 18.35 -4.78 5.21
C LEU A 82 18.38 -5.44 3.82
N ALA A 83 17.34 -5.25 3.00
CA ALA A 83 17.28 -5.76 1.64
C ALA A 83 18.39 -5.21 0.73
N SER A 84 18.95 -4.05 1.06
CA SER A 84 20.01 -3.39 0.31
C SER A 84 21.43 -3.74 0.77
N ARG A 85 21.59 -4.58 1.80
CA ARG A 85 22.88 -4.88 2.46
C ARG A 85 23.24 -6.37 2.35
N PRO A 86 23.99 -6.78 1.31
CA PRO A 86 24.32 -8.19 1.07
C PRO A 86 25.05 -8.88 2.20
N GLU A 87 25.95 -8.18 2.87
CA GLU A 87 26.75 -8.76 3.96
C GLU A 87 25.88 -9.17 5.15
N ILE A 88 24.86 -8.36 5.49
CA ILE A 88 23.94 -8.67 6.58
C ILE A 88 23.03 -9.83 6.17
N MET A 89 22.48 -9.82 4.95
CA MET A 89 21.61 -10.92 4.50
C MET A 89 22.35 -12.27 4.44
N ALA A 90 23.61 -12.26 3.99
CA ALA A 90 24.45 -13.45 3.98
C ALA A 90 24.68 -14.01 5.38
N SER A 91 24.78 -13.15 6.41
CA SER A 91 24.90 -13.58 7.81
C SER A 91 23.62 -14.21 8.38
N LEU A 92 22.46 -13.90 7.80
CA LEU A 92 21.15 -14.44 8.20
C LEU A 92 20.79 -15.74 7.48
N ARG A 93 21.67 -16.25 6.61
CA ARG A 93 21.46 -17.51 5.88
C ARG A 93 21.50 -18.70 6.85
N PRO A 94 20.46 -19.54 6.93
CA PRO A 94 20.51 -20.79 7.67
C PRO A 94 21.46 -21.80 6.98
N PRO A 95 22.38 -22.45 7.71
CA PRO A 95 23.16 -23.58 7.20
C PRO A 95 22.45 -24.93 7.46
N PRO A 96 22.57 -25.94 6.56
CA PRO A 96 23.00 -25.89 5.15
C PRO A 96 21.82 -25.65 4.17
N SER A 97 22.10 -25.09 2.99
CA SER A 97 21.13 -24.87 1.91
C SER A 97 21.74 -25.21 0.56
N ASP A 98 21.07 -26.07 -0.21
CA ASP A 98 21.49 -26.51 -1.56
C ASP A 98 21.32 -25.42 -2.64
N ILE A 99 20.79 -24.25 -2.27
CA ILE A 99 20.55 -23.13 -3.18
C ILE A 99 21.86 -22.35 -3.39
N PRO A 100 22.23 -22.03 -4.66
CA PRO A 100 23.36 -21.14 -4.93
C PRO A 100 23.27 -19.82 -4.17
N ALA A 101 24.41 -19.29 -3.71
CA ALA A 101 24.44 -18.15 -2.80
C ALA A 101 23.84 -16.85 -3.40
N ASP A 102 24.09 -16.63 -4.69
CA ASP A 102 23.52 -15.53 -5.48
C ASP A 102 22.00 -15.66 -5.62
N VAL A 103 21.52 -16.86 -5.98
CA VAL A 103 20.08 -17.15 -6.09
C VAL A 103 19.39 -16.95 -4.74
N PHE A 104 19.99 -17.44 -3.66
CA PHE A 104 19.46 -17.27 -2.31
C PHE A 104 19.42 -15.80 -1.88
N PHE A 105 20.47 -15.02 -2.19
CA PHE A 105 20.49 -13.57 -1.95
C PHE A 105 19.34 -12.87 -2.69
N PHE A 106 19.13 -13.15 -3.98
CA PHE A 106 18.04 -12.53 -4.74
C PHE A 106 16.66 -12.90 -4.18
N MET A 107 16.46 -14.16 -3.78
CA MET A 107 15.21 -14.60 -3.14
C MET A 107 14.96 -13.87 -1.82
N GLN A 108 16.00 -13.70 -0.99
CA GLN A 108 15.89 -12.95 0.27
C GLN A 108 15.63 -11.46 0.03
N ALA A 109 16.33 -10.84 -0.93
CA ALA A 109 16.14 -9.44 -1.28
C ALA A 109 14.70 -9.18 -1.77
N ASP A 110 14.18 -10.03 -2.66
CA ASP A 110 12.81 -9.90 -3.18
C ASP A 110 11.76 -10.14 -2.09
N ALA A 111 11.99 -11.10 -1.19
CA ALA A 111 11.12 -11.34 -0.04
C ALA A 111 11.11 -10.15 0.93
N LEU A 112 12.28 -9.56 1.24
CA LEU A 112 12.37 -8.39 2.11
C LEU A 112 11.76 -7.14 1.48
N ALA A 113 11.98 -6.91 0.18
CA ALA A 113 11.33 -5.82 -0.54
C ALA A 113 9.81 -5.96 -0.53
N SER A 114 9.30 -7.17 -0.82
CA SER A 114 7.87 -7.51 -0.76
C SER A 114 7.29 -7.32 0.64
N ASN A 115 7.99 -7.78 1.67
CA ASN A 115 7.56 -7.61 3.05
C ASN A 115 7.61 -6.13 3.47
N SER A 116 8.63 -5.38 3.05
CA SER A 116 8.76 -3.96 3.34
C SER A 116 7.60 -3.17 2.75
N ILE A 117 7.29 -3.36 1.47
CA ILE A 117 6.18 -2.63 0.83
C ILE A 117 4.82 -3.05 1.39
N LEU A 118 4.60 -4.33 1.68
CA LEU A 118 3.37 -4.81 2.32
C LEU A 118 3.22 -4.21 3.72
N TYR A 119 4.29 -4.18 4.49
CA TYR A 119 4.27 -3.64 5.84
C TYR A 119 4.06 -2.12 5.82
N ARG A 120 4.72 -1.37 4.93
CA ARG A 120 4.42 0.05 4.69
C ARG A 120 2.96 0.27 4.34
N THR A 121 2.42 -0.55 3.44
CA THR A 121 1.01 -0.46 3.05
C THR A 121 0.09 -0.71 4.23
N PHE A 122 0.34 -1.76 5.02
CA PHE A 122 -0.40 -2.02 6.24
C PHE A 122 -0.35 -0.82 7.20
N VAL A 123 0.84 -0.26 7.43
CA VAL A 123 0.98 0.87 8.35
C VAL A 123 0.28 2.14 7.81
N SER A 124 0.47 2.52 6.56
CA SER A 124 -0.13 3.74 5.99
C SER A 124 -1.65 3.62 5.89
N VAL A 125 -2.15 2.58 5.22
CA VAL A 125 -3.57 2.51 4.85
C VAL A 125 -4.45 1.79 5.87
N VAL A 126 -3.88 0.94 6.73
CA VAL A 126 -4.64 0.23 7.79
C VAL A 126 -4.45 0.89 9.15
N LEU A 127 -3.20 1.05 9.62
CA LEU A 127 -2.94 1.59 10.96
C LEU A 127 -3.04 3.11 11.04
N GLY A 128 -2.52 3.83 10.04
CA GLY A 128 -2.48 5.30 10.02
C GLY A 128 -3.80 5.92 9.56
N ARG A 129 -4.38 5.38 8.48
CA ARG A 129 -5.66 5.84 7.90
C ARG A 129 -6.88 5.15 8.52
N THR A 130 -7.02 5.22 9.84
CA THR A 130 -8.20 4.69 10.55
C THR A 130 -9.47 5.48 10.21
N GLU A 131 -10.65 4.88 10.45
CA GLU A 131 -11.92 5.60 10.25
C GLU A 131 -12.05 6.77 11.24
N GLU A 132 -11.52 6.62 12.46
CA GLU A 132 -11.47 7.66 13.48
C GLU A 132 -10.62 8.85 13.00
N PHE A 133 -9.46 8.58 12.39
CA PHE A 133 -8.60 9.59 11.81
C PHE A 133 -9.27 10.32 10.64
N VAL A 134 -9.87 9.57 9.71
CA VAL A 134 -10.62 10.15 8.59
C VAL A 134 -11.80 10.99 9.10
N ASN A 135 -12.50 10.55 10.15
CA ASN A 135 -13.60 11.28 10.76
C ASN A 135 -13.13 12.56 11.46
N ALA A 136 -11.99 12.52 12.18
CA ALA A 136 -11.39 13.71 12.77
C ALA A 136 -11.04 14.74 11.70
N LEU A 137 -10.32 14.33 10.64
CA LEU A 137 -10.01 15.21 9.50
C LEU A 137 -11.27 15.73 8.79
N SER A 138 -12.33 14.92 8.72
CA SER A 138 -13.61 15.35 8.17
C SER A 138 -14.26 16.47 8.99
N ARG A 139 -14.14 16.44 10.33
CA ARG A 139 -14.64 17.51 11.21
C ARG A 139 -13.83 18.79 11.03
N VAL A 140 -12.50 18.68 10.90
CA VAL A 140 -11.63 19.82 10.58
C VAL A 140 -11.95 20.42 9.21
N HIS A 141 -12.12 19.56 8.19
CA HIS A 141 -12.46 19.99 6.83
C HIS A 141 -13.76 20.81 6.78
N ARG A 142 -14.80 20.39 7.51
CA ARG A 142 -16.08 21.12 7.55
C ARG A 142 -15.93 22.56 8.03
N ARG A 143 -14.92 22.84 8.87
CA ARG A 143 -14.60 24.18 9.36
C ARG A 143 -13.65 24.93 8.41
N ASN A 144 -12.91 24.20 7.57
CA ASN A 144 -11.86 24.72 6.69
C ASN A 144 -11.96 24.11 5.27
N PRO A 145 -12.93 24.52 4.42
CA PRO A 145 -13.14 23.91 3.10
C PRO A 145 -12.18 24.46 2.03
N ARG A 146 -10.88 24.38 2.26
CA ARG A 146 -9.85 24.82 1.30
C ARG A 146 -9.52 23.71 0.29
N ALA A 147 -9.06 24.11 -0.89
CA ALA A 147 -8.74 23.20 -2.00
C ALA A 147 -7.77 22.08 -1.59
N HIS A 148 -6.69 22.39 -0.87
CA HIS A 148 -5.73 21.39 -0.38
C HIS A 148 -6.39 20.39 0.59
N PHE A 149 -7.30 20.85 1.46
CA PHE A 149 -7.97 20.00 2.44
C PHE A 149 -9.00 19.10 1.75
N SER A 150 -9.67 19.62 0.72
CA SER A 150 -10.50 18.82 -0.17
C SER A 150 -9.68 17.77 -0.92
N ALA A 151 -8.48 18.10 -1.42
CA ALA A 151 -7.59 17.12 -2.05
C ALA A 151 -7.16 16.02 -1.07
N THR A 152 -6.76 16.39 0.15
CA THR A 152 -6.46 15.43 1.23
C THR A 152 -7.65 14.51 1.52
N MET A 153 -8.85 15.07 1.67
CA MET A 153 -10.04 14.27 1.96
C MET A 153 -10.47 13.39 0.78
N ASN A 154 -10.27 13.85 -0.46
CA ASN A 154 -10.51 13.06 -1.66
C ASN A 154 -9.56 11.86 -1.74
N LEU A 155 -8.27 12.05 -1.40
CA LEU A 155 -7.31 10.96 -1.34
C LEU A 155 -7.66 9.95 -0.24
N LEU A 156 -7.89 10.42 1.00
CA LEU A 156 -8.22 9.55 2.13
C LEU A 156 -9.52 8.75 1.92
N ARG A 157 -10.48 9.31 1.19
CA ARG A 157 -11.79 8.67 0.92
C ARG A 157 -11.86 8.00 -0.45
N ASN A 158 -10.77 7.96 -1.20
CA ASN A 158 -10.75 7.32 -2.51
C ASN A 158 -11.10 5.83 -2.37
N ASP A 159 -11.93 5.34 -3.29
CA ASP A 159 -12.41 3.96 -3.26
C ASP A 159 -11.27 2.94 -3.41
N GLU A 160 -10.25 3.23 -4.21
CA GLU A 160 -9.10 2.34 -4.39
C GLU A 160 -8.22 2.30 -3.13
N VAL A 161 -8.04 3.42 -2.41
CA VAL A 161 -7.37 3.42 -1.09
C VAL A 161 -8.15 2.56 -0.08
N ARG A 162 -9.48 2.69 -0.06
CA ARG A 162 -10.34 1.86 0.81
C ARG A 162 -10.28 0.38 0.43
N ARG A 163 -10.26 0.06 -0.87
CA ARG A 163 -10.10 -1.32 -1.37
C ARG A 163 -8.75 -1.90 -0.97
N LEU A 164 -7.66 -1.15 -1.15
CA LEU A 164 -6.32 -1.54 -0.72
C LEU A 164 -6.31 -1.85 0.79
N ARG A 165 -6.81 -0.93 1.62
CA ARG A 165 -6.93 -1.17 3.06
C ARG A 165 -7.68 -2.46 3.34
N ASN A 166 -8.87 -2.63 2.75
CA ASN A 166 -9.69 -3.82 3.00
C ASN A 166 -8.97 -5.10 2.56
N ALA A 167 -8.31 -5.09 1.41
CA ALA A 167 -7.59 -6.26 0.94
C ALA A 167 -6.46 -6.64 1.89
N ILE A 168 -5.65 -5.67 2.31
CA ILE A 168 -4.56 -5.89 3.26
C ILE A 168 -5.10 -6.37 4.62
N SER A 169 -6.17 -5.75 5.14
CA SER A 169 -6.77 -6.15 6.44
C SER A 169 -7.35 -7.56 6.44
N HIS A 170 -7.87 -8.05 5.31
CA HIS A 170 -8.54 -9.35 5.22
C HIS A 170 -7.68 -10.43 4.54
N GLY A 171 -6.45 -10.12 4.14
CA GLY A 171 -5.57 -11.05 3.44
C GLY A 171 -6.05 -11.42 2.04
N THR A 172 -6.84 -10.57 1.37
CA THR A 172 -7.35 -10.83 0.00
C THR A 172 -6.44 -10.23 -1.06
N PHE A 173 -5.16 -10.60 -1.00
CA PHE A 173 -4.11 -10.13 -1.90
C PHE A 173 -3.04 -11.21 -2.17
N LEU A 174 -2.29 -11.03 -3.25
CA LEU A 174 -1.08 -11.77 -3.58
C LEU A 174 0.04 -10.80 -3.93
N VAL A 175 1.27 -11.18 -3.60
CA VAL A 175 2.46 -10.42 -3.94
C VAL A 175 3.42 -11.28 -4.74
N GLY A 176 3.92 -10.73 -5.83
CA GLY A 176 4.95 -11.37 -6.64
C GLY A 176 5.38 -10.48 -7.79
N GLY A 177 6.65 -10.58 -8.18
CA GLY A 177 7.17 -9.85 -9.34
C GLY A 177 7.01 -8.34 -9.24
N GLN A 178 7.20 -7.75 -8.05
CA GLN A 178 7.07 -6.32 -7.78
C GLN A 178 5.66 -5.75 -8.05
N VAL A 179 4.65 -6.61 -7.95
CA VAL A 179 3.24 -6.27 -8.10
C VAL A 179 2.45 -6.79 -6.90
N LEU A 180 1.52 -5.97 -6.42
CA LEU A 180 0.46 -6.38 -5.50
C LEU A 180 -0.82 -6.61 -6.30
N GLU A 181 -1.29 -7.85 -6.33
CA GLU A 181 -2.61 -8.22 -6.83
C GLU A 181 -3.58 -8.24 -5.65
N TYR A 182 -4.74 -7.61 -5.77
CA TYR A 182 -5.70 -7.55 -4.68
C TYR A 182 -7.12 -7.54 -5.22
N TRP A 183 -8.04 -8.09 -4.44
CA TRP A 183 -9.42 -8.23 -4.88
C TRP A 183 -10.42 -8.00 -3.75
N ASP A 184 -11.61 -7.59 -4.15
CA ASP A 184 -12.81 -7.71 -3.35
C ASP A 184 -13.79 -8.67 -4.03
N ARG A 185 -15.01 -8.80 -3.51
CA ARG A 185 -16.04 -9.70 -4.08
C ARG A 185 -16.42 -9.38 -5.54
N LYS A 186 -16.06 -8.20 -6.09
CA LYS A 186 -16.52 -7.70 -7.38
C LYS A 186 -15.39 -7.30 -8.34
N ASN A 187 -14.20 -7.00 -7.83
CA ASN A 187 -13.12 -6.38 -8.58
C ASN A 187 -11.80 -7.07 -8.27
N HIS A 188 -11.04 -7.35 -9.32
CA HIS A 188 -9.63 -7.70 -9.22
C HIS A 188 -8.79 -6.52 -9.72
N ARG A 189 -7.72 -6.20 -9.00
CA ARG A 189 -6.83 -5.07 -9.27
C ARG A 189 -5.38 -5.50 -9.14
N LYS A 190 -4.51 -4.78 -9.81
CA LYS A 190 -3.06 -4.89 -9.69
C LYS A 190 -2.48 -3.49 -9.51
N ILE A 191 -1.45 -3.36 -8.70
CA ILE A 191 -0.68 -2.13 -8.52
C ILE A 191 0.80 -2.48 -8.44
N SER A 192 1.65 -1.73 -9.14
CA SER A 192 3.10 -1.93 -9.03
C SER A 192 3.61 -1.47 -7.67
N PHE A 193 4.71 -2.04 -7.18
CA PHE A 193 5.32 -1.59 -5.93
C PHE A 193 5.72 -0.10 -5.98
N ARG A 194 6.17 0.39 -7.14
CA ARG A 194 6.51 1.79 -7.34
C ARG A 194 5.33 2.71 -7.08
N GLU A 195 4.15 2.37 -7.60
CA GLU A 195 2.94 3.16 -7.42
C GLU A 195 2.36 3.00 -6.02
N LEU A 196 2.43 1.79 -5.48
CA LEU A 196 2.02 1.51 -4.11
C LEU A 196 2.86 2.31 -3.12
N ASP A 197 4.17 2.46 -3.36
CA ASP A 197 5.06 3.27 -2.51
C ASP A 197 4.68 4.77 -2.57
N LYS A 198 4.25 5.29 -3.74
CA LYS A 198 3.69 6.65 -3.84
C LYS A 198 2.43 6.82 -2.99
N VAL A 199 1.49 5.87 -3.09
CA VAL A 199 0.25 5.88 -2.28
C VAL A 199 0.60 5.84 -0.79
N ASN A 200 1.52 4.95 -0.41
CA ASN A 200 1.96 4.79 0.97
C ASN A 200 2.60 6.06 1.51
N GLY A 201 3.50 6.69 0.74
CA GLY A 201 4.13 7.95 1.10
C GLY A 201 3.14 9.10 1.26
N ALA A 202 2.19 9.24 0.33
CA ALA A 202 1.18 10.30 0.39
C ALA A 202 0.26 10.16 1.62
N ILE A 203 -0.27 8.96 1.86
CA ILE A 203 -1.11 8.68 3.03
C ILE A 203 -0.31 8.86 4.32
N TRP A 204 0.93 8.37 4.36
CA TRP A 204 1.79 8.51 5.52
C TRP A 204 2.13 9.96 5.84
N SER A 205 2.40 10.78 4.83
CA SER A 205 2.65 12.22 5.01
C SER A 205 1.46 12.91 5.71
N ILE A 206 0.23 12.62 5.29
CA ILE A 206 -0.98 13.14 5.93
C ILE A 206 -1.09 12.70 7.40
N VAL A 207 -0.85 11.41 7.67
CA VAL A 207 -0.87 10.83 9.02
C VAL A 207 0.17 11.49 9.92
N LEU A 208 1.39 11.69 9.40
CA LEU A 208 2.48 12.32 10.14
C LEU A 208 2.18 13.78 10.46
N THR A 209 1.61 14.55 9.53
CA THR A 209 1.17 15.93 9.82
C THR A 209 0.09 15.94 10.91
N GLY A 210 -0.84 14.98 10.86
CA GLY A 210 -1.85 14.80 11.91
C GLY A 210 -1.25 14.48 13.28
N LEU A 211 -0.23 13.62 13.33
CA LEU A 211 0.51 13.31 14.57
C LEU A 211 1.21 14.55 15.13
N VAL A 212 1.91 15.32 14.29
CA VAL A 212 2.59 16.55 14.73
C VAL A 212 1.59 17.54 15.32
N ALA A 213 0.46 17.77 14.64
CA ALA A 213 -0.58 18.67 15.16
C ALA A 213 -1.22 18.15 16.46
N SER A 214 -1.37 16.84 16.60
CA SER A 214 -1.85 16.20 17.84
C SER A 214 -0.86 16.43 19.00
N TYR A 215 0.43 16.28 18.73
CA TYR A 215 1.50 16.45 19.70
C TYR A 215 1.65 17.90 20.14
N ASP A 216 1.65 18.84 19.21
CA ASP A 216 1.71 20.29 19.49
C ASP A 216 0.57 20.70 20.44
N TRP A 217 -0.67 20.28 20.14
CA TRP A 217 -1.83 20.59 20.98
C TRP A 217 -1.79 20.00 22.40
N ILE A 218 -1.17 18.83 22.59
CA ILE A 218 -1.06 18.22 23.94
C ILE A 218 -0.06 18.97 24.82
N ASN A 219 0.92 19.66 24.22
CA ASN A 219 2.00 20.33 24.93
C ASN A 219 1.84 21.86 25.01
N ASP A 220 0.82 22.43 24.35
CA ASP A 220 0.36 23.81 24.49
C ASP A 220 -0.56 23.98 25.73
#